data_AF-A0A820ITM7-F1
#
_entry.id   AF-A0A820ITM7-F1
#
_cell.length_a   1.000
_cell.length_b   1.000
_cell.length_c   1.000
_cell.angle_alpha   90.00
_cell.angle_beta   90.00
_cell.angle_gamma   90.00
#
_symmetry.space_group_name_H-M   'P 1'
#
loop_
_entity.id
_entity.type
_entity.pdbx_description
1 polymer ?
#
loop_
_entity_poly.entity_id
_entity_poly.type
_entity_poly.pdbx_seq_one_letter_code
_entity_poly.pdbx_strand_id
1 'polypeptide(L)'
;MSPPCAIQTCKRKSQALCHCCSKNLCLDHLKEHNDLIYAQLNPLVGEINTLHNQMLALNVDEVIDKCRQKLDKWRHDCHTIIDCFYEEKCQELQQRCVQQASQKQKKIHQLKLKTNELIEEQEATHDDILSLKATINDIKHDVNQFEENGIIFDVHSLIINQNLVHIEESTPNELDIRD
;
A
#
# COMPACT_ATOMS: atom_id res chain seq x y z
N MET A 1 -69.53 24.62 -21.27
CA MET A 1 -68.66 25.42 -22.14
C MET A 1 -67.25 24.89 -22.00
N SER A 2 -66.56 24.56 -23.10
CA SER A 2 -65.17 24.08 -23.01
C SER A 2 -64.25 25.19 -22.48
N PRO A 3 -63.35 24.88 -21.52
CA PRO A 3 -62.47 25.89 -20.93
C PRO A 3 -61.53 26.50 -22.00
N PRO A 4 -61.09 27.76 -21.83
CA PRO A 4 -60.09 28.35 -22.71
C PRO A 4 -58.76 27.59 -22.58
N CYS A 5 -57.94 27.65 -23.64
CA CYS A 5 -56.58 27.13 -23.59
C CYS A 5 -55.79 27.78 -22.44
N ALA A 6 -55.02 26.99 -21.70
CA ALA A 6 -54.25 27.41 -20.52
C ALA A 6 -53.11 28.40 -20.85
N ILE A 7 -52.78 28.58 -22.11
CA ILE A 7 -51.79 29.56 -22.59
C ILE A 7 -52.49 30.91 -22.74
N GLN A 8 -52.08 31.91 -21.95
CA GLN A 8 -52.76 33.21 -21.81
C GLN A 8 -52.89 33.99 -23.12
N THR A 9 -52.00 33.76 -24.09
CA THR A 9 -52.03 34.41 -25.42
C THR A 9 -52.94 33.69 -26.43
N CYS A 10 -53.48 32.52 -26.09
CA CYS A 10 -54.31 31.72 -26.98
C CYS A 10 -55.81 32.00 -26.79
N LYS A 11 -56.47 32.50 -27.83
CA LYS A 11 -57.92 32.74 -27.84
C LYS A 11 -58.77 31.48 -28.15
N ARG A 12 -58.14 30.33 -28.40
CA ARG A 12 -58.82 29.09 -28.80
C ARG A 12 -59.34 28.33 -27.57
N LYS A 13 -60.46 27.63 -27.74
CA LYS A 13 -60.99 26.72 -26.71
C LYS A 13 -60.08 25.50 -26.58
N SER A 14 -59.91 25.00 -25.35
CA SER A 14 -59.22 23.73 -25.11
C SER A 14 -60.01 22.58 -25.75
N GLN A 15 -59.27 21.63 -26.30
CA GLN A 15 -59.81 20.41 -26.90
C GLN A 15 -59.31 19.15 -26.21
N ALA A 16 -58.24 19.24 -25.41
CA ALA A 16 -57.69 18.13 -24.64
C ALA A 16 -57.00 18.62 -23.36
N LEU A 17 -57.03 17.79 -22.33
CA LEU A 17 -56.24 17.97 -21.11
C LEU A 17 -54.91 17.22 -21.27
N CYS A 18 -53.78 17.92 -21.11
CA CYS A 18 -52.49 17.26 -20.99
C CYS A 18 -52.35 16.69 -19.58
N HIS A 19 -52.31 15.36 -19.44
CA HIS A 19 -52.19 14.70 -18.14
C HIS A 19 -50.81 14.86 -17.50
N CYS A 20 -49.75 15.05 -18.29
CA CYS A 20 -48.40 15.28 -17.78
C CYS A 20 -48.27 16.61 -17.01
N CYS A 21 -49.05 17.62 -17.40
CA CYS A 21 -48.95 18.97 -16.84
C CYS A 21 -50.27 19.46 -16.21
N SER A 22 -51.33 18.64 -16.27
CA SER A 22 -52.70 19.00 -15.86
C SER A 22 -53.23 20.31 -16.46
N LYS A 23 -52.84 20.61 -17.72
CA LYS A 23 -53.21 21.84 -18.43
C LYS A 23 -54.18 21.57 -19.59
N ASN A 24 -55.24 22.36 -19.67
CA ASN A 24 -56.22 22.32 -20.77
C ASN A 24 -55.63 23.03 -22.00
N LEU A 25 -55.29 22.29 -23.06
CA LEU A 25 -54.65 22.81 -24.26
C LEU A 25 -55.58 22.70 -25.49
N CYS A 26 -55.40 23.58 -26.47
CA CYS A 26 -55.97 23.39 -27.81
C CYS A 26 -55.06 22.45 -28.62
N LEU A 27 -55.54 21.91 -29.75
CA LEU A 27 -54.79 20.92 -30.54
C LEU A 27 -53.41 21.43 -30.98
N ASP A 28 -53.31 22.67 -31.46
CA ASP A 28 -52.03 23.25 -31.92
C ASP A 28 -51.01 23.32 -30.78
N HIS A 29 -51.41 23.82 -29.60
CA HIS A 29 -50.50 23.90 -28.45
C HIS A 29 -50.22 22.54 -27.80
N LEU A 30 -51.12 21.56 -27.92
CA LEU A 30 -50.83 20.19 -27.52
C LEU A 30 -49.78 19.55 -28.45
N LYS A 31 -49.87 19.83 -29.76
CA LYS A 31 -48.88 19.39 -30.74
C LYS A 31 -47.53 20.04 -30.48
N GLU A 32 -47.48 21.37 -30.32
CA GLU A 32 -46.25 22.09 -29.95
C GLU A 32 -45.66 21.59 -28.63
N HIS A 33 -46.50 21.29 -27.64
CA HIS A 33 -46.06 20.72 -26.37
C HIS A 33 -45.41 19.35 -26.55
N ASN A 34 -46.00 18.48 -27.36
CA ASN A 34 -45.40 17.18 -27.68
C ASN A 34 -44.11 17.33 -28.50
N ASP A 35 -44.09 18.24 -29.47
CA ASP A 35 -42.91 18.54 -30.29
C ASP A 35 -41.76 19.05 -29.40
N LEU A 36 -42.04 19.88 -28.39
CA LEU A 36 -41.07 20.34 -27.39
C LEU A 36 -40.54 19.22 -26.48
N ILE A 37 -41.38 18.23 -26.15
CA ILE A 37 -40.95 17.04 -25.40
C ILE A 37 -40.05 16.17 -26.26
N TYR A 38 -40.43 15.89 -27.51
CA TYR A 38 -39.59 15.12 -28.43
C TYR A 38 -38.27 15.82 -28.75
N ALA A 39 -38.28 17.15 -28.86
CA ALA A 39 -37.07 17.96 -29.03
C ALA A 39 -36.10 17.83 -27.84
N GLN A 40 -36.61 17.55 -26.63
CA GLN A 40 -35.78 17.30 -25.43
C GLN A 40 -35.37 15.83 -25.28
N LEU A 41 -36.20 14.88 -25.72
CA LEU A 41 -35.88 13.44 -25.66
C LEU A 41 -34.83 13.03 -26.69
N ASN A 42 -34.87 13.60 -27.89
CA ASN A 42 -33.95 13.23 -28.98
C ASN A 42 -32.47 13.44 -28.61
N PRO A 43 -32.05 14.56 -27.98
CA PRO A 43 -30.70 14.70 -27.45
C PRO A 43 -30.31 13.62 -26.44
N LEU A 44 -31.21 13.23 -25.53
CA LEU A 44 -30.94 12.20 -24.52
C LEU A 44 -30.65 10.84 -25.16
N VAL A 45 -31.36 10.48 -26.24
CA VAL A 45 -31.06 9.26 -27.00
C VAL A 45 -29.65 9.32 -27.61
N GLY A 46 -29.26 10.50 -28.11
CA GLY A 46 -27.90 10.73 -28.60
C GLY A 46 -26.83 10.58 -27.51
N GLU A 47 -27.09 11.11 -26.31
CA GLU A 47 -26.21 10.99 -25.15
C GLU A 47 -26.10 9.53 -24.67
N ILE A 48 -27.22 8.82 -24.54
CA ILE A 48 -27.25 7.39 -24.17
C ILE A 48 -26.45 6.56 -25.17
N ASN A 49 -26.65 6.77 -26.47
CA ASN A 49 -25.91 6.06 -27.51
C ASN A 49 -24.41 6.38 -27.47
N THR A 50 -24.04 7.63 -27.14
CA THR A 50 -22.64 8.02 -26.97
C THR A 50 -22.01 7.30 -25.78
N LEU A 51 -22.68 7.29 -24.62
CA LEU A 51 -22.24 6.56 -23.43
C LEU A 51 -22.13 5.05 -23.69
N HIS A 52 -23.11 4.47 -24.40
CA HIS A 52 -23.07 3.06 -24.78
C HIS A 52 -21.88 2.74 -25.68
N ASN A 53 -21.61 3.56 -26.69
CA ASN A 53 -20.46 3.39 -27.56
C ASN A 53 -19.13 3.56 -26.81
N GLN A 54 -19.06 4.49 -25.86
CA GLN A 54 -17.90 4.63 -24.98
C GLN A 54 -17.68 3.39 -24.13
N MET A 55 -18.74 2.84 -23.53
CA MET A 55 -18.68 1.59 -22.77
C MET A 55 -18.23 0.40 -23.63
N LEU A 56 -18.70 0.30 -24.87
CA LEU A 56 -18.25 -0.74 -25.80
C LEU A 56 -16.79 -0.57 -26.24
N ALA A 57 -16.33 0.68 -26.32
CA ALA A 57 -14.94 1.00 -26.66
C ALA A 57 -13.98 0.86 -25.47
N LEU A 58 -14.48 0.66 -24.24
CA LEU A 58 -13.62 0.41 -23.08
C LEU A 58 -12.86 -0.89 -23.27
N ASN A 59 -11.54 -0.78 -23.35
CA ASN A 59 -10.65 -1.92 -23.35
C ASN A 59 -10.45 -2.41 -21.90
N VAL A 60 -11.24 -3.39 -21.49
CA VAL A 60 -11.16 -3.99 -20.15
C VAL A 60 -9.77 -4.58 -19.89
N ASP A 61 -9.13 -5.17 -20.91
CA ASP A 61 -7.79 -5.74 -20.76
C ASP A 61 -6.76 -4.65 -20.43
N GLU A 62 -6.88 -3.46 -21.03
CA GLU A 62 -6.00 -2.32 -20.71
C GLU A 62 -6.20 -1.84 -19.26
N VAL A 63 -7.44 -1.85 -18.75
CA VAL A 63 -7.72 -1.51 -17.35
C VAL A 63 -7.11 -2.55 -16.40
N ILE A 64 -7.28 -3.84 -16.72
CA ILE A 64 -6.69 -4.95 -15.95
C ILE A 64 -5.16 -4.84 -15.95
N ASP A 65 -4.54 -4.57 -17.10
CA ASP A 65 -3.09 -4.45 -17.21
C ASP A 65 -2.54 -3.28 -16.40
N LYS A 66 -3.24 -2.14 -16.36
CA LYS A 66 -2.88 -1.02 -15.46
C LYS A 66 -2.94 -1.42 -13.99
N CYS A 67 -3.94 -2.21 -13.59
CA CYS A 67 -4.03 -2.73 -12.22
C CYS A 67 -2.90 -3.73 -11.92
N ARG A 68 -2.59 -4.63 -12.86
CA ARG A 68 -1.46 -5.57 -12.73
C ARG A 68 -0.13 -4.86 -12.58
N GLN A 69 0.14 -3.82 -13.37
CA GLN A 69 1.37 -3.03 -13.25
C GLN A 69 1.54 -2.41 -11.85
N LYS A 70 0.45 -1.98 -11.21
CA LYS A 70 0.49 -1.49 -9.82
C LYS A 70 0.86 -2.61 -8.84
N LEU A 71 0.28 -3.80 -9.02
CA LEU A 71 0.60 -4.97 -8.19
C LEU A 71 2.04 -5.44 -8.39
N ASP A 72 2.52 -5.47 -9.63
CA ASP A 72 3.91 -5.83 -9.95
C ASP A 72 4.90 -4.84 -9.35
N LYS A 73 4.59 -3.54 -9.42
CA LYS A 73 5.39 -2.52 -8.74
C LYS A 73 5.40 -2.73 -7.23
N TRP A 74 4.23 -2.91 -6.61
CA TRP A 74 4.15 -3.19 -5.17
C TRP A 74 4.97 -4.42 -4.78
N ARG A 75 4.87 -5.50 -5.56
CA ARG A 75 5.67 -6.72 -5.36
C ARG A 75 7.17 -6.44 -5.42
N HIS A 76 7.61 -5.71 -6.45
CA HIS A 76 9.03 -5.37 -6.62
C HIS A 76 9.55 -4.50 -5.46
N ASP A 77 8.78 -3.49 -5.07
CA ASP A 77 9.11 -2.60 -3.96
C ASP A 77 9.21 -3.40 -2.64
N CYS A 78 8.29 -4.32 -2.37
CA CYS A 78 8.37 -5.20 -1.21
C CYS A 78 9.61 -6.09 -1.19
N HIS A 79 9.96 -6.73 -2.31
CA HIS A 79 11.19 -7.52 -2.40
C HIS A 79 12.43 -6.67 -2.13
N THR A 80 12.47 -5.46 -2.69
CA THR A 80 13.59 -4.53 -2.49
C THR A 80 13.77 -4.18 -1.02
N ILE A 81 12.68 -3.89 -0.30
CA ILE A 81 12.72 -3.60 1.14
C ILE A 81 13.24 -4.81 1.94
N ILE A 82 12.79 -6.02 1.59
CA ILE A 82 13.25 -7.25 2.24
C ILE A 82 14.75 -7.45 2.02
N ASP A 83 15.23 -7.26 0.79
CA ASP A 83 16.65 -7.42 0.44
C ASP A 83 17.51 -6.39 1.18
N CYS A 84 17.10 -5.11 1.19
CA CYS A 84 17.80 -4.07 1.96
C CYS A 84 17.85 -4.41 3.46
N PHE A 85 16.73 -4.83 4.05
CA PHE A 85 16.69 -5.21 5.47
C PHE A 85 17.61 -6.41 5.76
N TYR A 86 17.63 -7.40 4.88
CA TYR A 86 18.53 -8.54 5.00
C TYR A 86 20.00 -8.10 4.97
N GLU A 87 20.39 -7.27 4.01
CA GLU A 87 21.75 -6.74 3.89
C GLU A 87 22.17 -5.94 5.13
N GLU A 88 21.28 -5.09 5.66
CA GLU A 88 21.51 -4.36 6.92
C GLU A 88 21.78 -5.32 8.09
N LYS A 89 21.01 -6.41 8.21
CA LYS A 89 21.22 -7.41 9.27
C LYS A 89 22.50 -8.22 9.08
N CYS A 90 22.90 -8.50 7.85
CA CYS A 90 24.20 -9.11 7.57
C CYS A 90 25.37 -8.20 8.00
N GLN A 91 25.28 -6.90 7.70
CA GLN A 91 26.28 -5.93 8.11
C GLN A 91 26.34 -5.79 9.63
N GLU A 92 25.18 -5.72 10.30
CA GLU A 92 25.09 -5.67 11.76
C GLU A 92 25.75 -6.92 12.40
N LEU A 93 25.45 -8.11 11.87
CA LEU A 93 26.05 -9.36 12.33
C LEU A 93 27.57 -9.34 12.17
N GLN A 94 28.07 -8.98 10.99
CA GLN A 94 29.49 -8.90 10.71
C GLN A 94 30.18 -7.92 11.67
N GLN A 95 29.60 -6.74 11.89
CA GLN A 95 30.14 -5.74 12.78
C GLN A 95 30.23 -6.25 14.22
N ARG A 96 29.16 -6.91 14.72
CA ARG A 96 29.15 -7.48 16.07
C ARG A 96 30.20 -8.59 16.24
N CYS A 97 30.35 -9.48 15.25
CA CYS A 97 31.37 -10.52 15.25
C CYS A 97 32.78 -9.91 15.32
N VAL A 98 33.07 -8.93 14.46
CA VAL A 98 34.38 -8.26 14.41
C VAL A 98 34.66 -7.52 15.73
N GLN A 99 33.67 -6.82 16.29
CA GLN A 99 33.81 -6.14 17.57
C GLN A 99 34.14 -7.11 18.70
N GLN A 100 33.42 -8.23 18.83
CA GLN A 100 33.69 -9.23 19.86
C GLN A 100 35.08 -9.86 19.70
N ALA A 101 35.48 -10.21 18.47
CA ALA A 101 36.81 -10.72 18.20
C ALA A 101 37.91 -9.71 18.57
N SER A 102 37.72 -8.43 18.21
CA SER A 102 38.68 -7.37 18.52
C SER A 102 38.83 -7.13 20.03
N GLN A 103 37.74 -7.20 20.80
CA GLN A 103 37.78 -7.07 22.26
C GLN A 103 38.58 -8.21 22.90
N LYS A 104 38.36 -9.44 22.44
CA LYS A 104 39.14 -10.61 22.89
C LYS A 104 40.62 -10.46 22.57
N GLN A 105 40.96 -10.01 21.36
CA GLN A 105 42.36 -9.73 20.98
C GLN A 105 42.99 -8.64 21.85
N LYS A 106 42.26 -7.57 22.20
CA LYS A 106 42.73 -6.54 23.13
C LYS A 106 43.03 -7.09 24.52
N LYS A 107 42.15 -7.91 25.09
CA LYS A 107 42.38 -8.58 26.39
C LYS A 107 43.65 -9.43 26.35
N ILE A 108 43.84 -10.22 25.30
CA ILE A 108 45.05 -11.04 25.10
C ILE A 108 46.30 -10.17 25.02
N HIS A 109 46.24 -9.06 24.28
CA HIS A 109 47.36 -8.15 24.14
C HIS A 109 47.74 -7.47 25.47
N GLN A 110 46.75 -7.00 26.23
CA GLN A 110 46.96 -6.44 27.57
C GLN A 110 47.61 -7.46 28.52
N LEU A 111 47.15 -8.71 28.48
CA LEU A 111 47.74 -9.78 29.27
C LEU A 111 49.21 -10.02 28.91
N LYS A 112 49.55 -9.99 27.61
CA LYS A 112 50.94 -10.11 27.14
C LYS A 112 51.82 -8.95 27.65
N LEU A 113 51.33 -7.71 27.57
CA LEU A 113 52.06 -6.54 28.08
C LEU A 113 52.33 -6.67 29.58
N LYS A 114 51.30 -6.96 30.37
CA LYS A 114 51.43 -7.16 31.82
C LYS A 114 52.41 -8.29 32.17
N THR A 115 52.40 -9.37 31.39
CA THR A 115 53.33 -10.49 31.58
C THR A 115 54.77 -10.06 31.30
N ASN A 116 55.00 -9.27 30.25
CA ASN A 116 56.33 -8.76 29.92
C ASN A 116 56.85 -7.78 30.98
N GLU A 117 56.00 -6.86 31.47
CA GLU A 117 56.35 -5.92 32.54
C GLU A 117 56.83 -6.67 33.80
N LEU A 118 56.09 -7.68 34.24
CA LEU A 118 56.46 -8.51 35.40
C LEU A 118 57.77 -9.29 35.19
N ILE A 119 58.09 -9.67 33.95
CA ILE A 119 59.37 -10.32 33.60
C ILE A 119 60.52 -9.32 33.64
N GLU A 120 60.32 -8.13 33.09
CA GLU A 120 61.33 -7.06 33.03
C GLU A 120 61.68 -6.52 34.42
N GLU A 121 60.67 -6.34 35.27
CA GLU A 121 60.83 -5.85 36.65
C GLU A 121 61.45 -6.90 37.59
N GLN A 122 61.36 -8.19 37.26
CA GLN A 122 61.81 -9.33 38.09
C GLN A 122 61.21 -9.41 39.50
N GLU A 123 60.13 -8.66 39.77
CA GLU A 123 59.46 -8.57 41.08
C GLU A 123 58.06 -9.22 41.09
N ALA A 124 57.81 -10.20 40.22
CA ALA A 124 56.51 -10.86 40.15
C ALA A 124 56.15 -11.59 41.46
N THR A 125 55.00 -11.27 42.04
CA THR A 125 54.50 -11.97 43.23
C THR A 125 53.73 -13.24 42.88
N HIS A 126 53.51 -14.10 43.87
CA HIS A 126 52.65 -15.28 43.70
C HIS A 126 51.21 -14.88 43.34
N ASP A 127 50.71 -13.76 43.88
CA ASP A 127 49.38 -13.25 43.60
C ASP A 127 49.25 -12.73 42.16
N ASP A 128 50.31 -12.13 41.60
CA ASP A 128 50.35 -11.74 40.19
C ASP A 128 50.21 -12.95 39.27
N ILE A 129 50.93 -14.04 39.58
CA ILE A 129 50.84 -15.30 38.82
C ILE A 129 49.43 -15.90 38.91
N LEU A 130 48.82 -15.90 40.09
CA LEU A 130 47.43 -16.37 40.26
C LEU A 130 46.44 -15.51 39.46
N SER A 131 46.59 -14.19 39.50
CA SER A 131 45.76 -13.25 38.74
C SER A 131 45.89 -13.45 37.22
N LEU A 132 47.11 -13.64 36.71
CA LEU A 132 47.36 -13.95 35.31
C LEU A 132 46.72 -15.28 34.91
N LYS A 133 46.87 -16.34 35.72
CA LYS A 133 46.25 -17.65 35.44
C LYS A 133 44.73 -17.58 35.41
N ALA A 134 44.12 -16.84 36.34
CA ALA A 134 42.67 -16.62 36.34
C ALA A 134 42.24 -15.91 35.04
N THR A 135 42.92 -14.83 34.67
CA THR A 135 42.63 -14.07 33.44
C THR A 135 42.80 -14.93 32.18
N ILE A 136 43.81 -15.80 32.12
CA ILE A 136 44.01 -16.75 31.01
C ILE A 136 42.82 -17.71 30.89
N ASN A 137 42.37 -18.28 32.01
CA ASN A 137 41.25 -19.21 32.03
C ASN A 137 39.95 -18.52 31.60
N ASP A 138 39.70 -17.29 32.06
CA ASP A 138 38.55 -16.49 31.66
C ASP A 138 38.56 -16.20 30.16
N ILE A 139 39.69 -15.75 29.61
CA ILE A 139 39.83 -15.52 28.16
C ILE A 139 39.62 -16.81 27.37
N LYS A 140 40.16 -17.93 27.85
CA LYS A 140 39.99 -19.24 27.21
C LYS A 140 38.52 -19.67 27.19
N HIS A 141 37.80 -19.45 28.29
CA HIS A 141 36.37 -19.70 28.36
C HIS A 141 35.58 -18.79 27.40
N ASP A 142 35.89 -17.49 27.40
CA ASP A 142 35.28 -16.50 26.50
C ASP A 142 35.47 -16.85 25.01
N VAL A 143 36.66 -17.34 24.64
CA VAL A 143 36.98 -17.76 23.26
C VAL A 143 36.22 -19.03 22.89
N ASN A 144 36.26 -20.05 23.75
CA ASN A 144 35.55 -21.31 23.50
C ASN A 144 34.03 -21.08 23.39
N GLN A 145 33.44 -20.26 24.27
CA GLN A 145 32.01 -19.93 24.16
C GLN A 145 31.67 -19.22 22.85
N PHE A 146 32.56 -18.36 22.35
CA PHE A 146 32.35 -17.68 21.08
C PHE A 146 32.47 -18.62 19.88
N GLU A 147 33.36 -19.62 19.94
CA GLU A 147 33.46 -20.66 18.91
C GLU A 147 32.25 -21.61 18.91
N GLU A 148 31.75 -21.97 20.09
CA GLU A 148 30.64 -22.92 20.24
C GLU A 148 29.27 -22.29 19.99
N ASN A 149 29.02 -21.08 20.51
CA ASN A 149 27.70 -20.46 20.52
C ASN A 149 27.60 -19.21 19.63
N GLY A 150 28.72 -18.64 19.19
CA GLY A 150 28.75 -17.46 18.31
C GLY A 150 27.87 -16.31 18.80
N ILE A 151 27.06 -15.78 17.89
CA ILE A 151 26.03 -14.76 18.17
C ILE A 151 24.66 -15.42 18.07
N ILE A 152 23.85 -15.26 19.12
CA ILE A 152 22.45 -15.70 19.14
C ILE A 152 21.63 -14.80 18.21
N PHE A 153 20.87 -15.41 17.30
CA PHE A 153 20.02 -14.70 16.34
C PHE A 153 18.69 -15.42 16.17
N ASP A 154 17.60 -14.66 16.27
CA ASP A 154 16.23 -15.15 16.11
C ASP A 154 15.58 -14.52 14.88
N VAL A 155 15.10 -15.36 13.96
CA VAL A 155 14.31 -14.92 12.80
C VAL A 155 12.84 -15.18 13.05
N HIS A 156 12.04 -14.13 12.93
CA HIS A 156 10.59 -14.23 13.01
C HIS A 156 9.98 -14.24 11.62
N SER A 157 8.86 -14.94 11.45
CA SER A 157 8.18 -15.03 10.15
C SER A 157 7.56 -13.69 9.74
N LEU A 158 7.68 -13.36 8.46
CA LEU A 158 6.96 -12.25 7.85
C LEU A 158 5.48 -12.62 7.66
N ILE A 159 4.56 -11.85 8.26
CA ILE A 159 3.13 -12.09 8.16
C ILE A 159 2.52 -11.14 7.12
N ILE A 160 2.07 -11.71 6.00
CA ILE A 160 1.32 -11.00 4.95
C ILE A 160 -0.17 -11.06 5.31
N ASN A 161 -0.80 -9.90 5.51
CA ASN A 161 -2.22 -9.82 5.82
C ASN A 161 -3.06 -9.42 4.59
N GLN A 162 -4.36 -9.71 4.63
CA GLN A 162 -5.28 -9.44 3.53
C GLN A 162 -5.57 -7.94 3.32
N ASN A 163 -5.20 -7.09 4.27
CA ASN A 163 -5.41 -5.63 4.18
C ASN A 163 -4.27 -4.92 3.43
N LEU A 164 -3.23 -5.65 3.00
CA LEU A 164 -2.09 -5.08 2.26
C LEU A 164 -2.47 -4.66 0.84
N VAL A 165 -3.42 -5.36 0.22
CA VAL A 165 -3.90 -5.07 -1.14
C VAL A 165 -5.43 -5.20 -1.13
N HIS A 166 -6.11 -4.10 -1.46
CA HIS A 166 -7.57 -4.07 -1.58
C HIS A 166 -7.98 -3.91 -3.04
N ILE A 167 -8.95 -4.71 -3.48
CA ILE A 167 -9.55 -4.61 -4.81
C ILE A 167 -11.05 -4.41 -4.59
N GLU A 168 -11.52 -3.20 -4.87
CA GLU A 168 -12.94 -2.84 -4.82
C GLU A 168 -13.41 -2.37 -6.19
N GLU A 169 -14.66 -2.68 -6.49
CA GLU A 169 -15.39 -1.98 -7.52
C GLU A 169 -15.70 -0.57 -7.00
N SER A 170 -15.47 0.45 -7.82
CA SER A 170 -15.98 1.78 -7.53
C SER A 170 -17.51 1.68 -7.49
N THR A 171 -18.10 1.71 -6.29
CA THR A 171 -19.55 1.51 -6.11
C THR A 171 -20.34 2.43 -7.06
N PRO A 172 -21.19 1.89 -7.95
CA PRO A 172 -22.09 2.70 -8.74
C PRO A 172 -23.20 3.24 -7.82
N ASN A 173 -23.49 4.54 -7.91
CA ASN A 173 -24.76 5.07 -7.40
C ASN A 173 -25.88 4.35 -8.17
N GLU A 174 -26.69 3.55 -7.48
CA GLU A 174 -27.84 2.86 -8.08
C GLU A 174 -28.75 3.91 -8.76
N LEU A 175 -28.93 3.78 -10.08
CA LEU A 175 -29.89 4.56 -10.83
C LEU A 175 -31.27 3.94 -10.62
N ASP A 176 -32.10 4.53 -9.76
CA ASP A 176 -33.53 4.16 -9.60
C ASP A 176 -34.31 4.61 -10.85
N ILE A 177 -34.26 3.81 -11.92
CA ILE A 177 -35.15 3.98 -13.08
C ILE A 177 -36.44 3.23 -12.74
N ARG A 178 -37.43 3.97 -12.22
CA ARG A 178 -38.77 3.42 -11.98
C ARG A 178 -39.51 3.20 -13.29
N ASP A 179 -40.02 1.99 -13.49
CA ASP A 179 -40.93 1.57 -14.57
C ASP A 179 -42.26 2.35 -14.57
#